data_AF-A0A7C7EDF9-F1
#
_entry.id   AF-A0A7C7EDF9-F1
#
_cell.length_a   1.000
_cell.length_b   1.000
_cell.length_c   1.000
_cell.angle_alpha   90.00
_cell.angle_beta   90.00
_cell.angle_gamma   90.00
#
_symmetry.space_group_name_H-M   'P 1'
#
loop_
_entity.id
_entity.type
_entity.pdbx_description
1 polymer ?
#
loop_
_entity_poly.entity_id
_entity_poly.type
_entity_poly.pdbx_seq_one_letter_code
_entity_poly.pdbx_strand_id
1 'polypeptide(L)'
;MNSDMLIKQYCKELRFGKNIYESYSKIRATDYADFLAQLLKMEIDHRELVRKNRNLKFAGFDVIKTFEGYEFGDIQIPKSISIEELKTGVFIA
;
A
#
# COMPACT_ATOMS: atom_id res chain seq x y z
N MET A 1 -34.80 -2.77 0.39
CA MET A 1 -33.37 -3.16 0.46
C MET A 1 -32.61 -2.28 -0.50
N ASN A 2 -31.53 -1.62 -0.06
CA ASN A 2 -30.71 -0.76 -0.92
C ASN A 2 -29.89 -1.64 -1.87
N SER A 3 -29.86 -1.34 -3.18
CA SER A 3 -29.12 -2.09 -4.20
C SER A 3 -27.64 -2.25 -3.84
N ASP A 4 -27.04 -1.28 -3.16
CA ASP A 4 -25.66 -1.31 -2.70
C ASP A 4 -25.40 -2.43 -1.68
N MET A 5 -26.38 -2.71 -0.80
CA MET A 5 -26.27 -3.81 0.16
C MET A 5 -26.31 -5.17 -0.53
N LEU A 6 -27.13 -5.32 -1.56
CA LEU A 6 -27.22 -6.55 -2.35
C LEU A 6 -25.92 -6.78 -3.15
N ILE A 7 -25.40 -5.73 -3.81
CA ILE A 7 -24.12 -5.81 -4.54
C ILE A 7 -23.00 -6.25 -3.60
N LYS A 8 -22.91 -5.68 -2.40
CA LYS A 8 -21.92 -6.06 -1.40
C LYS A 8 -22.07 -7.52 -0.95
N GLN A 9 -23.31 -7.97 -0.75
CA GLN A 9 -23.59 -9.37 -0.38
C GLN A 9 -23.18 -10.33 -1.49
N TYR A 10 -23.59 -10.08 -2.73
CA TYR A 10 -23.22 -10.91 -3.88
C TYR A 10 -21.72 -10.93 -4.12
N CYS A 11 -21.04 -9.79 -3.98
CA CYS A 11 -19.57 -9.74 -4.06
C CYS A 11 -18.91 -10.61 -2.98
N LYS A 12 -19.47 -10.66 -1.77
CA LYS A 12 -18.96 -11.52 -0.69
C LYS A 12 -19.15 -13.00 -1.00
N GLU A 13 -20.32 -13.39 -1.49
CA GLU A 13 -20.63 -14.78 -1.86
C GLU A 13 -19.75 -15.26 -3.03
N LEU A 14 -19.53 -14.40 -4.04
CA LEU A 14 -18.68 -14.68 -5.19
C LEU A 14 -17.18 -14.51 -4.92
N ARG A 15 -16.79 -14.16 -3.68
CA ARG A 15 -15.40 -13.89 -3.28
C ARG A 15 -14.71 -12.83 -4.14
N PHE A 16 -15.47 -11.82 -4.55
CA PHE A 16 -14.93 -10.64 -5.21
C PHE A 16 -14.29 -9.69 -4.21
N GLY A 17 -13.27 -8.96 -4.68
CA GLY A 17 -12.55 -7.99 -3.88
C GLY A 17 -13.46 -6.84 -3.46
N LYS A 18 -13.14 -6.22 -2.31
CA LYS A 18 -13.87 -5.04 -1.82
C LYS A 18 -13.85 -3.88 -2.81
N ASN A 19 -12.81 -3.84 -3.64
CA ASN A 19 -12.62 -2.83 -4.69
C ASN A 19 -13.80 -2.76 -5.67
N ILE A 20 -14.50 -3.87 -5.96
CA ILE A 20 -15.65 -3.87 -6.87
C ILE A 20 -16.79 -2.98 -6.32
N TYR A 21 -17.26 -3.25 -5.11
CA TYR A 21 -18.41 -2.52 -4.56
C TYR A 21 -18.03 -1.12 -4.01
N GLU A 22 -16.76 -0.81 -3.85
CA GLU A 22 -16.28 0.51 -3.41
C GLU A 22 -16.00 1.47 -4.58
N SER A 23 -15.71 0.93 -5.76
CA SER A 23 -15.26 1.72 -6.91
C SER A 23 -16.25 1.77 -8.07
N TYR A 24 -17.28 0.92 -8.12
CA TYR A 24 -18.25 0.92 -9.23
C TYR A 24 -18.97 2.26 -9.42
N SER A 25 -19.24 2.99 -8.34
CA SER A 25 -19.89 4.32 -8.38
C SER A 25 -19.06 5.39 -9.09
N LYS A 26 -17.76 5.15 -9.29
CA LYS A 26 -16.83 6.05 -9.96
C LYS A 26 -16.73 5.80 -11.46
N ILE A 27 -17.30 4.70 -11.95
CA ILE A 27 -17.21 4.30 -13.37
C ILE A 27 -18.18 5.15 -14.18
N ARG A 28 -17.64 5.86 -15.18
CA ARG A 28 -18.44 6.50 -16.22
C ARG A 28 -18.36 5.62 -17.46
N ALA A 29 -19.48 5.01 -17.82
CA ALA A 29 -19.58 4.11 -18.95
C ALA A 29 -20.60 4.61 -19.96
N THR A 30 -20.39 4.22 -21.22
CA THR A 30 -21.26 4.60 -22.34
C THR A 30 -22.48 3.67 -22.43
N ASP A 31 -22.27 2.38 -22.11
CA ASP A 31 -23.31 1.37 -22.04
C ASP A 31 -23.06 0.38 -20.88
N TYR A 32 -23.96 -0.59 -20.72
CA TYR A 32 -23.84 -1.60 -19.67
C TYR A 32 -22.67 -2.56 -19.87
N ALA A 33 -22.27 -2.84 -21.11
CA ALA A 33 -21.18 -3.75 -21.41
C ALA A 33 -19.82 -3.10 -21.09
N ASP A 34 -19.66 -1.83 -21.47
CA ASP A 34 -18.53 -0.97 -21.13
C ASP A 34 -18.38 -0.82 -19.61
N PHE A 35 -19.49 -0.58 -18.90
CA PHE A 35 -19.48 -0.54 -17.43
C PHE A 35 -18.92 -1.83 -16.83
N LEU A 36 -19.44 -2.98 -17.26
CA LEU A 36 -19.01 -4.28 -16.74
C LEU A 36 -17.55 -4.56 -17.09
N ALA A 37 -17.12 -4.24 -18.31
CA ALA A 37 -15.73 -4.41 -18.75
C ALA A 37 -14.77 -3.55 -17.92
N GLN A 38 -15.09 -2.28 -17.68
CA GLN A 38 -14.29 -1.38 -16.85
C GLN A 38 -14.22 -1.86 -15.39
N LEU A 39 -15.34 -2.31 -14.83
CA LEU A 39 -15.41 -2.84 -13.47
C LEU A 39 -14.51 -4.07 -13.27
N LEU A 40 -14.60 -5.03 -14.20
CA LEU A 40 -13.79 -6.25 -14.16
C LEU A 40 -12.31 -5.96 -14.36
N LYS A 41 -11.96 -5.06 -15.30
CA LYS A 41 -10.58 -4.63 -15.52
C LYS A 41 -9.96 -4.03 -14.27
N MET A 42 -10.69 -3.13 -13.59
CA MET A 42 -10.22 -2.49 -12.36
C MET A 42 -9.93 -3.50 -11.24
N GLU A 43 -10.73 -4.55 -11.12
CA GLU A 43 -10.48 -5.63 -10.14
C GLU A 43 -9.24 -6.45 -10.50
N ILE A 44 -9.02 -6.75 -11.80
CA ILE A 44 -7.81 -7.45 -12.26
C ILE A 44 -6.55 -6.63 -11.93
N ASP A 45 -6.56 -5.33 -12.26
CA ASP A 45 -5.43 -4.44 -12.00
C ASP A 45 -5.13 -4.33 -10.50
N HIS A 46 -6.17 -4.23 -9.67
CA HIS A 46 -6.02 -4.23 -8.21
C HIS A 46 -5.41 -5.54 -7.69
N ARG A 47 -5.86 -6.69 -8.20
CA ARG A 47 -5.29 -8.00 -7.82
C ARG A 47 -3.82 -8.13 -8.19
N GLU A 48 -3.44 -7.63 -9.37
CA GLU A 48 -2.04 -7.61 -9.81
C GLU A 48 -1.18 -6.69 -8.92
N LEU A 49 -1.69 -5.52 -8.55
CA LEU A 49 -1.01 -4.62 -7.62
C LEU A 49 -0.80 -5.25 -6.25
N VAL A 50 -1.84 -5.89 -5.69
CA VAL A 50 -1.75 -6.62 -4.41
C VAL A 50 -0.74 -7.76 -4.50
N ARG A 51 -0.72 -8.52 -5.61
CA ARG A 51 0.24 -9.60 -5.86
C ARG A 51 1.67 -9.07 -5.88
N LYS A 52 1.93 -7.97 -6.61
CA LYS A 52 3.25 -7.31 -6.66
C LYS A 52 3.69 -6.85 -5.28
N ASN A 53 2.83 -6.13 -4.56
CA ASN A 53 3.14 -5.64 -3.21
C ASN A 53 3.44 -6.77 -2.22
N ARG A 54 2.68 -7.86 -2.30
CA ARG A 54 2.91 -9.04 -1.49
C ARG A 54 4.27 -9.67 -1.81
N ASN A 55 4.59 -9.83 -3.09
CA ASN A 55 5.88 -10.37 -3.51
C ASN A 55 7.05 -9.45 -3.10
N LEU A 56 6.90 -8.14 -3.20
CA LEU A 56 7.90 -7.17 -2.75
C LEU A 56 8.13 -7.27 -1.23
N LYS A 57 7.05 -7.39 -0.44
CA LYS A 57 7.16 -7.61 1.01
C LYS A 57 7.84 -8.94 1.35
N PHE A 58 7.52 -10.01 0.63
CA PHE A 58 8.13 -11.32 0.84
C PHE A 58 9.59 -11.41 0.36
N ALA A 59 9.97 -10.62 -0.63
CA ALA A 59 11.35 -10.57 -1.11
C ALA A 59 12.33 -10.09 -0.04
N GLY A 60 11.84 -9.39 1.01
CA GLY A 60 12.64 -9.06 2.18
C GLY A 60 13.86 -8.20 1.84
N PHE A 61 13.76 -7.35 0.80
CA PHE A 61 14.84 -6.46 0.41
C PHE A 61 15.31 -5.64 1.62
N ASP A 62 16.62 -5.60 1.82
CA ASP A 62 17.20 -4.76 2.85
C ASP A 62 16.79 -3.30 2.60
N VAL A 63 16.07 -2.74 3.58
CA VAL A 63 15.82 -1.32 3.60
C VAL A 63 17.12 -0.67 4.05
N ILE A 64 17.85 -0.07 3.11
CA ILE A 64 19.03 0.72 3.45
C ILE A 64 18.57 1.90 4.31
N LYS A 65 18.78 1.78 5.63
CA LYS A 65 18.50 2.85 6.57
C LYS A 65 19.64 3.85 6.48
N THR A 66 19.38 4.99 5.84
CA THR A 66 20.30 6.12 5.82
C THR A 66 19.91 7.11 6.92
N PHE A 67 20.83 8.01 7.28
CA PHE A 67 20.52 9.16 8.12
C PHE A 67 19.84 10.30 7.34
N GLU A 68 19.47 10.08 6.07
CA GLU A 68 18.84 11.09 5.23
C GLU A 68 17.44 11.43 5.75
N GLY A 69 17.23 12.70 6.13
CA GLY A 69 15.99 13.16 6.74
C GLY A 69 15.77 12.69 8.19
N TYR A 70 16.78 12.08 8.83
CA TYR A 70 16.71 11.71 10.24
C TYR A 70 16.96 12.92 11.14
N GLU A 71 16.00 13.25 11.99
CA GLU A 71 16.09 14.35 12.95
C GLU A 71 16.59 13.84 14.31
N PHE A 72 17.66 14.46 14.82
CA PHE A 72 18.28 14.09 16.10
C PHE A 72 17.73 14.87 17.30
N GLY A 73 16.66 15.66 17.13
CA GLY A 73 16.15 16.60 18.13
C GLY A 73 15.69 15.96 19.44
N ASP A 74 15.01 14.82 19.36
CA ASP A 74 14.42 14.13 20.52
C ASP A 74 15.33 13.03 21.11
N ILE A 75 16.60 12.97 20.69
CA ILE A 75 17.53 11.92 21.12
C ILE A 75 18.47 12.46 22.17
N GLN A 76 18.50 11.81 23.34
CA GLN A 76 19.51 12.09 24.35
C GLN A 76 20.82 11.40 23.99
N ILE A 77 21.73 12.15 23.40
CA ILE A 77 23.08 11.69 23.09
C ILE A 77 23.99 12.00 24.30
N PRO A 78 24.79 11.03 24.78
CA PRO A 78 25.78 11.28 25.82
C PRO A 78 26.74 12.41 25.41
N LYS A 79 27.10 13.30 26.34
CA LYS A 79 28.02 14.42 26.08
C LYS A 79 29.42 13.98 25.60
N SER A 80 29.75 12.71 25.78
CA SER A 80 31.02 12.12 25.37
C SER A 80 31.10 11.79 23.88
N ILE A 81 30.01 11.92 23.12
CA ILE A 81 29.95 11.59 21.70
C ILE A 81 29.16 12.66 20.94
N SER A 82 29.71 13.12 19.82
CA SER A 82 29.04 14.03 18.88
C SER A 82 28.23 13.27 17.81
N ILE A 83 27.27 13.95 17.18
CA ILE A 83 26.47 13.38 16.07
C ILE A 83 27.38 12.96 14.89
N GLU A 84 28.44 13.71 14.62
CA GLU A 84 29.38 13.41 13.54
C GLU A 84 30.21 12.14 13.86
N GLU A 85 30.62 11.94 15.10
CA GLU A 85 31.26 10.70 15.55
C GLU A 85 30.29 9.50 15.46
N LEU A 86 28.99 9.71 15.74
CA LEU A 86 27.97 8.67 15.57
C LEU A 86 27.81 8.24 14.11
N LYS A 87 27.77 9.20 13.17
CA LYS A 87 27.65 8.91 11.73
C LYS A 87 28.88 8.23 11.16
N THR A 88 30.07 8.61 11.64
CA THR A 88 31.36 8.10 11.14
C THR A 88 31.80 6.80 11.80
N GLY A 89 31.21 6.42 12.95
CA GLY A 89 31.51 5.15 13.62
C GLY A 89 32.86 5.11 14.33
N VAL A 90 33.51 6.26 14.54
CA VAL A 90 34.88 6.37 15.09
C VAL A 90 35.00 5.76 16.50
N PHE A 91 33.88 5.60 17.22
CA PHE A 91 33.82 5.04 18.56
C PHE A 91 33.83 3.50 18.63
N ILE A 92 33.76 2.77 17.50
CA ILE A 92 33.67 1.29 17.45
C ILE A 92 35.06 0.62 17.29
N ALA A 93 36.16 1.30 17.62
CA ALA A 93 37.51 0.75 17.51
C ALA A 93 37.73 -0.53 18.34
#